data_AF-A0A414XJR9-F1
#
_entry.id   AF-A0A414XJR9-F1
#
_cell.length_a   1.000
_cell.length_b   1.000
_cell.length_c   1.000
_cell.angle_alpha   90.00
_cell.angle_beta   90.00
_cell.angle_gamma   90.00
#
_symmetry.space_group_name_H-M   'P 1'
#
loop_
_entity.id
_entity.type
_entity.pdbx_description
1 polymer ?
#
loop_
_entity_poly.entity_id
_entity_poly.type
_entity_poly.pdbx_seq_one_letter_code
_entity_poly.pdbx_strand_id
1 'polypeptide(L)'
;MHFYIKQFWLKQWPRIISVIAIYVIVWVGYWYISEHLDISERIKLIMQDLRMPLAWLTALSGVFYSIIKNPISIHETIEKHFKRKSYRGMLGIQNDLEQDLELLIKSVANKPEGEQIILFVDDIDRCETTKILNVVNSLRLILENSEIQKRMIVICSVDPNKFVDAYCSNKFGDGYNYTEEQREEAKKHLDKLFIFGIGLPSLDQTQQIEYLKKLYNPHEEESITQPPFSTNREKHSFIAIPDRKELTELTDNKLGEYLSEYLKENHIVGLTPRAIRIIYYRLLFANNIMASGEALIKEETLEKIIKLSIHIDHSNLDIETAGSDVIDMVVPY
;
A
#
# COMPACT_ATOMS: atom_id res chain seq x y z
N MET A 1 20.52 -7.27 -5.76
CA MET A 1 21.89 -7.07 -5.23
C MET A 1 23.00 -7.22 -6.27
N HIS A 2 22.96 -8.22 -7.15
CA HIS A 2 24.06 -8.49 -8.11
C HIS A 2 24.28 -7.39 -9.17
N PHE A 3 23.22 -6.73 -9.64
CA PHE A 3 23.30 -5.62 -10.60
C PHE A 3 23.94 -4.36 -9.99
N TYR A 4 23.55 -4.00 -8.76
CA TYR A 4 24.11 -2.88 -8.01
C TYR A 4 25.60 -3.06 -7.72
N ILE A 5 26.04 -4.27 -7.37
CA ILE A 5 27.46 -4.58 -7.18
C ILE A 5 28.20 -4.34 -8.50
N LYS A 6 27.69 -4.86 -9.63
CA LYS A 6 28.36 -4.73 -10.93
C LYS A 6 28.47 -3.27 -11.39
N GLN A 7 27.44 -2.45 -11.18
CA GLN A 7 27.42 -1.05 -11.56
C GLN A 7 28.20 -0.14 -10.59
N PHE A 8 28.21 -0.48 -9.29
CA PHE A 8 29.04 0.15 -8.27
C PHE A 8 30.54 -0.05 -8.57
N TRP A 9 30.94 -1.29 -8.90
CA TRP A 9 32.31 -1.62 -9.30
C TRP A 9 32.73 -0.89 -10.59
N LEU A 10 31.84 -0.75 -11.59
CA LEU A 10 32.15 -0.04 -12.83
C LEU A 10 32.38 1.47 -12.65
N LYS A 11 31.60 2.13 -11.77
CA LYS A 11 31.68 3.58 -11.57
C LYS A 11 32.83 3.98 -10.62
N GLN A 12 33.23 3.10 -9.71
CA GLN A 12 34.35 3.32 -8.78
C GLN A 12 35.71 2.89 -9.34
N TRP A 13 35.74 2.08 -10.41
CA TRP A 13 36.96 1.59 -11.05
C TRP A 13 38.03 2.66 -11.35
N PRO A 14 37.72 3.80 -11.99
CA PRO A 14 38.74 4.83 -12.25
C PRO A 14 39.30 5.46 -10.97
N ARG A 15 38.51 5.50 -9.88
CA ARG A 15 38.96 6.05 -8.59
C ARG A 15 39.80 5.04 -7.82
N ILE A 16 39.44 3.76 -7.87
CA ILE A 16 40.24 2.66 -7.32
C ILE A 16 41.60 2.62 -8.04
N ILE A 17 41.62 2.75 -9.37
CA ILE A 17 42.86 2.84 -10.15
C ILE A 17 43.70 4.05 -9.73
N SER A 18 43.09 5.22 -9.48
CA SER A 18 43.82 6.40 -8.98
C SER A 18 44.44 6.20 -7.61
N VAL A 19 43.74 5.52 -6.68
CA VAL A 19 44.27 5.22 -5.34
C VAL A 19 45.41 4.20 -5.43
N ILE A 20 45.27 3.18 -6.28
CA ILE A 20 46.33 2.20 -6.56
C ILE A 20 47.55 2.89 -7.20
N ALA A 21 47.35 3.83 -8.12
CA ALA A 21 48.44 4.57 -8.76
C ALA A 21 49.24 5.41 -7.75
N ILE A 22 48.54 6.12 -6.83
CA ILE A 22 49.19 6.86 -5.75
C ILE A 22 49.99 5.91 -4.85
N TYR A 23 49.43 4.73 -4.54
CA TYR A 23 50.12 3.71 -3.75
C TYR A 23 51.40 3.21 -4.43
N VAL A 24 51.35 2.94 -5.74
CA VAL A 24 52.51 2.54 -6.53
C VAL A 24 53.58 3.64 -6.53
N ILE A 25 53.20 4.91 -6.68
CA ILE A 25 54.14 6.04 -6.67
C ILE A 25 54.83 6.17 -5.31
N VAL A 26 54.08 6.07 -4.21
CA VAL A 26 54.63 6.11 -2.85
C VAL A 26 55.54 4.91 -2.59
N TRP A 27 55.19 3.73 -3.10
CA TRP A 27 55.99 2.52 -2.99
C TRP A 27 57.33 2.61 -3.73
N VAL A 28 57.31 3.14 -4.96
CA VAL A 28 58.51 3.36 -5.77
C VAL A 28 59.40 4.44 -5.14
N GLY A 29 58.82 5.55 -4.67
CA GLY A 29 59.56 6.61 -3.98
C GLY A 29 60.23 6.12 -2.70
N TYR A 30 59.55 5.24 -1.95
CA TYR A 30 60.12 4.59 -0.76
C TYR A 30 61.27 3.64 -1.11
N TRP A 31 61.11 2.80 -2.14
CA TRP A 31 62.15 1.87 -2.58
C TRP A 31 63.43 2.65 -2.95
N TYR A 32 63.26 3.72 -3.72
CA TYR A 32 64.33 4.63 -4.11
C TYR A 32 65.06 5.26 -2.91
N ILE A 33 64.32 5.77 -1.92
CA ILE A 33 64.91 6.34 -0.69
C ILE A 33 65.64 5.28 0.13
N SER A 34 65.11 4.05 0.21
CA SER A 34 65.72 2.98 1.03
C SER A 34 67.00 2.37 0.43
N GLU A 35 67.17 2.50 -0.89
CA GLU A 35 68.32 1.97 -1.65
C GLU A 35 69.41 3.04 -1.84
N HIS A 36 69.06 4.33 -1.94
CA HIS A 36 70.01 5.41 -2.23
C HIS A 36 70.37 6.34 -1.07
N LEU A 37 69.63 6.36 0.06
CA LEU A 37 70.02 7.11 1.26
C LEU A 37 70.49 6.18 2.38
N ASP A 38 71.65 6.51 2.97
CA ASP A 38 72.29 5.77 4.06
C ASP A 38 71.55 6.05 5.40
N ILE A 39 70.41 5.39 5.57
CA ILE A 39 69.51 5.58 6.72
C ILE A 39 69.79 4.50 7.77
N SER A 40 69.88 4.90 9.04
CA SER A 40 70.20 3.97 10.15
C SER A 40 69.24 2.77 10.25
N GLU A 41 69.77 1.59 10.58
CA GLU A 41 69.03 0.31 10.67
C GLU A 41 67.78 0.37 11.56
N ARG A 42 67.81 1.15 12.64
CA ARG A 42 66.66 1.35 13.54
C ARG A 42 65.47 2.02 12.87
N ILE A 43 65.72 2.97 11.98
CA ILE A 43 64.66 3.69 11.24
C ILE A 43 64.05 2.77 10.18
N LYS A 44 64.89 1.93 9.55
CA LYS A 44 64.47 0.95 8.53
C LYS A 44 63.49 -0.09 9.10
N LEU A 45 63.74 -0.57 10.33
CA LEU A 45 62.85 -1.48 11.06
C LEU A 45 61.50 -0.83 11.43
N ILE A 46 61.52 0.40 11.96
CA ILE A 46 60.29 1.13 12.34
C ILE A 46 59.44 1.45 11.10
N MET A 47 60.06 1.78 9.97
CA MET A 47 59.35 2.01 8.70
C MET A 47 58.73 0.74 8.11
N GLN A 48 59.31 -0.44 8.33
CA GLN A 48 58.72 -1.71 7.85
C GLN A 48 57.50 -2.14 8.65
N ASP A 49 57.52 -1.95 9.97
CA ASP A 49 56.41 -2.35 10.87
C ASP A 49 55.17 -1.46 10.71
N LEU A 50 55.37 -0.18 10.40
CA LEU A 50 54.28 0.79 10.24
C LEU A 50 53.64 0.79 8.83
N ARG A 51 54.21 0.02 7.89
CA ARG A 51 53.92 0.06 6.45
C ARG A 51 52.52 -0.41 6.07
N MET A 52 52.04 -1.48 6.71
CA MET A 52 50.76 -2.11 6.39
C MET A 52 49.57 -1.46 7.12
N PRO A 53 49.64 -1.14 8.43
CA PRO A 53 48.49 -0.59 9.15
C PRO A 53 48.06 0.79 8.63
N LEU A 54 49.03 1.65 8.30
CA LEU A 54 48.76 3.04 7.89
C LEU A 54 48.16 3.13 6.47
N ALA A 55 48.62 2.25 5.56
CA ALA A 55 48.09 2.16 4.20
C ALA A 55 46.63 1.67 4.17
N TRP A 56 46.30 0.71 5.04
CA TRP A 56 44.93 0.20 5.16
C TRP A 56 43.99 1.23 5.79
N LEU A 57 44.44 1.95 6.82
CA LEU A 57 43.66 3.03 7.45
C LEU A 57 43.35 4.19 6.48
N THR A 58 44.32 4.58 5.65
CA THR A 58 44.12 5.65 4.66
C THR A 58 43.21 5.22 3.51
N ALA A 59 43.34 3.98 3.02
CA ALA A 59 42.44 3.42 2.02
C ALA A 59 41.00 3.31 2.53
N LEU A 60 40.81 2.78 3.75
CA LEU A 60 39.49 2.69 4.38
C LEU A 60 38.89 4.09 4.61
N SER A 61 39.67 5.04 5.12
CA SER A 61 39.22 6.42 5.33
C SER A 61 38.76 7.10 4.04
N GLY A 62 39.48 6.92 2.94
CA GLY A 62 39.09 7.47 1.63
C GLY A 62 37.79 6.88 1.08
N VAL A 63 37.57 5.58 1.29
CA VAL A 63 36.31 4.90 0.93
C VAL A 63 35.16 5.42 1.79
N PHE A 64 35.33 5.48 3.12
CA PHE A 64 34.31 6.00 4.04
C PHE A 64 33.97 7.47 3.77
N TYR A 65 34.96 8.33 3.55
CA TYR A 65 34.76 9.74 3.21
C TYR A 65 33.98 9.91 1.90
N SER A 66 34.27 9.08 0.90
CA SER A 66 33.56 9.13 -0.39
C SER A 66 32.10 8.65 -0.29
N ILE A 67 31.78 7.74 0.64
CA ILE A 67 30.42 7.23 0.86
C ILE A 67 29.58 8.27 1.62
N ILE A 68 30.15 8.91 2.64
CA ILE A 68 29.45 9.90 3.47
C ILE A 68 29.16 11.19 2.69
N LYS A 69 30.07 11.63 1.82
CA LYS A 69 29.94 12.93 1.11
C LYS A 69 29.01 12.88 -0.11
N ASN A 70 28.66 11.70 -0.61
CA ASN A 70 27.72 11.52 -1.73
C ASN A 70 26.69 10.44 -1.38
N PRO A 71 25.67 10.75 -0.55
CA PRO A 71 24.55 9.84 -0.40
C PRO A 71 23.94 9.60 -1.77
N ILE A 72 23.81 8.34 -2.17
CA ILE A 72 23.24 7.96 -3.46
C ILE A 72 21.78 8.42 -3.43
N SER A 73 21.52 9.58 -4.01
CA SER A 73 20.17 10.09 -4.18
C SER A 73 19.45 9.18 -5.15
N ILE A 74 18.52 8.38 -4.63
CA ILE A 74 17.64 7.50 -5.40
C ILE A 74 16.94 8.31 -6.52
N HIS A 75 16.67 9.59 -6.24
CA HIS A 75 16.06 10.54 -7.18
C HIS A 75 16.87 10.73 -8.48
N GLU A 76 18.20 10.79 -8.41
CA GLU A 76 19.05 11.04 -9.58
C GLU A 76 19.12 9.82 -10.52
N THR A 77 18.98 8.62 -9.94
CA THR A 77 18.96 7.35 -10.68
C THR A 77 17.62 7.12 -11.37
N ILE A 78 16.52 7.45 -10.67
CA ILE A 78 15.16 7.46 -11.23
C ILE A 78 15.07 8.47 -12.38
N GLU A 79 15.51 9.71 -12.18
CA GLU A 79 15.45 10.75 -13.21
C GLU A 79 16.24 10.39 -14.48
N LYS A 80 17.40 9.75 -14.33
CA LYS A 80 18.23 9.30 -15.46
C LYS A 80 17.61 8.14 -16.24
N HIS A 81 16.84 7.28 -15.57
CA HIS A 81 16.12 6.18 -16.22
C HIS A 81 14.90 6.71 -16.99
N PHE A 82 14.14 7.64 -16.40
CA PHE A 82 12.96 8.24 -17.05
C PHE A 82 13.29 9.24 -18.17
N LYS A 83 14.44 9.93 -18.13
CA LYS A 83 14.85 10.91 -19.16
C LYS A 83 15.10 10.32 -20.56
N ARG A 84 15.09 8.99 -20.76
CA ARG A 84 15.65 8.37 -21.97
C ARG A 84 14.68 7.68 -22.94
N LYS A 85 13.37 7.66 -22.71
CA LYS A 85 12.43 7.08 -23.68
C LYS A 85 11.15 7.92 -23.78
N SER A 86 10.87 8.44 -24.98
CA SER A 86 9.59 9.04 -25.34
C SER A 86 8.69 7.94 -25.89
N TYR A 87 7.64 7.60 -25.14
CA TYR A 87 6.82 6.39 -25.33
C TYR A 87 5.60 6.59 -26.25
N ARG A 88 5.67 7.50 -27.22
CA ARG A 88 4.49 8.00 -27.92
C ARG A 88 4.01 7.18 -29.13
N GLY A 89 4.43 5.91 -29.33
CA GLY A 89 3.96 5.18 -30.52
C GLY A 89 4.44 3.76 -30.85
N MET A 90 4.56 2.82 -29.89
CA MET A 90 4.84 1.40 -30.22
C MET A 90 4.10 0.42 -29.29
N LEU A 91 3.49 -0.63 -29.84
CA LEU A 91 2.78 -1.68 -29.09
C LEU A 91 3.69 -2.50 -28.14
N GLY A 92 5.01 -2.49 -28.31
CA GLY A 92 5.96 -3.10 -27.37
C GLY A 92 6.15 -2.32 -26.05
N ILE A 93 5.58 -1.12 -25.94
CA ILE A 93 5.80 -0.19 -24.82
C ILE A 93 5.16 -0.66 -23.52
N GLN A 94 4.05 -1.39 -23.55
CA GLN A 94 3.39 -1.85 -22.33
C GLN A 94 4.27 -2.85 -21.57
N ASN A 95 4.82 -3.83 -22.27
CA ASN A 95 5.72 -4.83 -21.68
C ASN A 95 7.03 -4.20 -21.18
N ASP A 96 7.60 -3.26 -21.95
CA ASP A 96 8.78 -2.49 -21.53
C ASP A 96 8.52 -1.65 -20.27
N LEU A 97 7.40 -0.93 -20.22
CA LEU A 97 7.02 -0.11 -19.06
C LEU A 97 6.72 -0.96 -17.84
N GLU A 98 6.03 -2.08 -18.02
CA GLU A 98 5.75 -3.02 -16.95
C GLU A 98 7.05 -3.60 -16.38
N GLN A 99 8.00 -3.95 -17.24
CA GLN A 99 9.29 -4.47 -16.82
C GLN A 99 10.15 -3.40 -16.11
N ASP A 100 10.17 -2.17 -16.63
CA ASP A 100 10.88 -1.06 -15.98
C ASP A 100 10.24 -0.73 -14.61
N LEU A 101 8.91 -0.75 -14.51
CA LEU A 101 8.19 -0.55 -13.25
C LEU A 101 8.43 -1.68 -12.26
N GLU A 102 8.42 -2.93 -12.72
CA GLU A 102 8.74 -4.10 -11.89
C GLU A 102 10.15 -4.00 -11.31
N LEU A 103 11.15 -3.59 -12.12
CA LEU A 103 12.51 -3.37 -11.66
C LEU A 103 12.61 -2.25 -10.62
N LEU A 104 11.86 -1.16 -10.81
CA LEU A 104 11.81 -0.05 -9.87
C LEU A 104 11.19 -0.49 -8.54
N ILE A 105 10.06 -1.18 -8.58
CA ILE A 105 9.38 -1.68 -7.38
C ILE A 105 10.28 -2.68 -6.64
N LYS A 106 10.93 -3.62 -7.35
CA LYS A 106 11.90 -4.55 -6.75
C LYS A 106 13.11 -3.86 -6.12
N SER A 107 13.47 -2.67 -6.60
CA SER A 107 14.57 -1.90 -6.01
C SER A 107 14.20 -1.22 -4.70
N VAL A 108 12.91 -0.89 -4.52
CA VAL A 108 12.37 -0.23 -3.31
C VAL A 108 11.91 -1.28 -2.30
N ALA A 109 11.13 -2.27 -2.73
CA ALA A 109 10.63 -3.39 -1.96
C ALA A 109 11.25 -4.70 -2.48
N ASN A 110 12.44 -5.01 -1.98
CA ASN A 110 13.20 -6.16 -2.45
C ASN A 110 12.61 -7.47 -1.92
N LYS A 111 12.12 -7.47 -0.67
CA LYS A 111 11.51 -8.64 -0.02
C LYS A 111 10.01 -8.46 0.17
N PRO A 112 9.15 -9.19 -0.57
CA PRO A 112 7.69 -9.02 -0.50
C PRO A 112 7.09 -9.38 0.87
N GLU A 113 7.76 -10.23 1.65
CA GLU A 113 7.28 -10.71 2.96
C GLU A 113 7.43 -9.68 4.09
N GLY A 114 8.17 -8.59 3.88
CA GLY A 114 8.39 -7.56 4.90
C GLY A 114 8.51 -6.12 4.38
N GLU A 115 8.53 -5.94 3.06
CA GLU A 115 8.60 -4.63 2.41
C GLU A 115 7.46 -4.57 1.39
N GLN A 116 6.48 -3.70 1.65
CA GLN A 116 5.37 -3.42 0.74
C GLN A 116 5.27 -1.91 0.51
N ILE A 117 4.99 -1.54 -0.74
CA ILE A 117 4.73 -0.17 -1.17
C ILE A 117 3.23 0.06 -1.08
N ILE A 118 2.81 1.10 -0.36
CA ILE A 118 1.42 1.57 -0.38
C ILE A 118 1.35 2.75 -1.34
N LEU A 119 0.63 2.56 -2.45
CA LEU A 119 0.28 3.64 -3.38
C LEU A 119 -1.13 4.13 -3.03
N PHE A 120 -1.20 5.28 -2.38
CA PHE A 120 -2.46 5.97 -2.12
C PHE A 120 -2.75 6.96 -3.25
N VAL A 121 -3.91 6.78 -3.91
CA VAL A 121 -4.37 7.63 -5.00
C VAL A 121 -5.64 8.34 -4.54
N ASP A 122 -5.53 9.64 -4.31
CA ASP A 122 -6.64 10.48 -3.85
C ASP A 122 -7.28 11.29 -4.98
N ASP A 123 -8.47 11.83 -4.73
CA ASP A 123 -9.18 12.78 -5.59
C ASP A 123 -9.36 12.28 -7.05
N ILE A 124 -9.44 10.96 -7.27
CA ILE A 124 -9.66 10.39 -8.61
C ILE A 124 -10.98 10.92 -9.17
N ASP A 125 -11.98 11.07 -8.32
CA ASP A 125 -13.33 11.55 -8.61
C ASP A 125 -13.42 13.06 -8.92
N ARG A 126 -12.29 13.79 -8.89
CA ARG A 126 -12.16 15.16 -9.44
C ARG A 126 -11.73 15.17 -10.91
N CYS A 127 -11.34 14.02 -11.45
CA CYS A 127 -11.01 13.90 -12.86
C CYS A 127 -12.27 13.92 -13.74
N GLU A 128 -12.07 14.24 -15.02
CA GLU A 128 -13.10 14.01 -16.03
C GLU A 128 -13.50 12.53 -16.09
N THR A 129 -14.75 12.29 -16.45
CA THR A 129 -15.42 10.99 -16.51
C THR A 129 -14.58 9.89 -17.17
N THR A 130 -14.04 10.15 -18.35
CA THR A 130 -13.20 9.20 -19.11
C THR A 130 -11.86 8.94 -18.42
N LYS A 131 -11.31 9.95 -17.75
CA LYS A 131 -10.04 9.87 -17.05
C LYS A 131 -10.15 9.05 -15.76
N ILE A 132 -11.28 9.13 -15.02
CA ILE A 132 -11.56 8.26 -13.87
C ILE A 132 -11.39 6.79 -14.27
N LEU A 133 -12.09 6.36 -15.33
CA LEU A 133 -12.06 4.97 -15.80
C LEU A 133 -10.67 4.57 -16.30
N ASN A 134 -9.99 5.44 -17.04
CA ASN A 134 -8.65 5.15 -17.56
C ASN A 134 -7.61 4.97 -16.46
N VAL A 135 -7.65 5.80 -15.41
CA VAL A 135 -6.74 5.69 -14.26
C VAL A 135 -6.97 4.37 -13.53
N VAL A 136 -8.22 4.06 -13.17
CA VAL A 136 -8.55 2.84 -12.42
C VAL A 136 -8.21 1.58 -13.24
N ASN A 137 -8.52 1.56 -14.53
CA ASN A 137 -8.16 0.44 -15.40
C ASN A 137 -6.64 0.29 -15.55
N SER A 138 -5.89 1.39 -15.67
CA SER A 138 -4.42 1.34 -15.75
C SER A 138 -3.80 0.77 -14.48
N LEU A 139 -4.29 1.20 -13.31
CA LEU A 139 -3.84 0.66 -12.02
C LEU A 139 -4.13 -0.84 -11.92
N ARG A 140 -5.33 -1.26 -12.32
CA ARG A 140 -5.70 -2.68 -12.35
C ARG A 140 -4.75 -3.48 -13.24
N LEU A 141 -4.49 -3.02 -14.46
CA LEU A 141 -3.60 -3.71 -15.42
C LEU A 141 -2.19 -3.88 -14.87
N ILE A 142 -1.63 -2.86 -14.23
CA ILE A 142 -0.30 -2.93 -13.59
C ILE A 142 -0.27 -4.00 -12.48
N LEU A 143 -1.38 -4.16 -11.76
CA LEU A 143 -1.52 -5.16 -10.70
C LEU A 143 -1.77 -6.60 -11.21
N GLU A 144 -1.95 -6.80 -12.52
CA GLU A 144 -1.98 -8.15 -13.10
C GLU A 144 -0.59 -8.81 -13.10
N ASN A 145 0.48 -8.01 -13.03
CA ASN A 145 1.83 -8.52 -12.82
C ASN A 145 2.00 -9.04 -11.39
N SER A 146 2.16 -10.36 -11.25
CA SER A 146 2.29 -11.02 -9.94
C SER A 146 3.48 -10.54 -9.11
N GLU A 147 4.57 -10.06 -9.72
CA GLU A 147 5.73 -9.56 -8.99
C GLU A 147 5.50 -8.17 -8.42
N ILE A 148 4.74 -7.34 -9.13
CA ILE A 148 4.26 -6.03 -8.65
C ILE A 148 3.22 -6.23 -7.56
N GLN A 149 2.22 -7.10 -7.79
CA GLN A 149 1.12 -7.36 -6.87
C GLN A 149 1.59 -7.81 -5.47
N LYS A 150 2.64 -8.64 -5.40
CA LYS A 150 3.21 -9.09 -4.12
C LYS A 150 3.88 -7.97 -3.30
N ARG A 151 4.20 -6.84 -3.94
CA ARG A 151 5.05 -5.76 -3.40
C ARG A 151 4.35 -4.42 -3.33
N MET A 152 3.18 -4.27 -3.94
CA MET A 152 2.45 -3.01 -4.00
C MET A 152 0.98 -3.22 -3.67
N ILE A 153 0.49 -2.44 -2.72
CA ILE A 153 -0.92 -2.30 -2.38
C ILE A 153 -1.37 -0.94 -2.90
N VAL A 154 -2.43 -0.93 -3.70
CA VAL A 154 -3.02 0.31 -4.22
C VAL A 154 -4.30 0.59 -3.45
N ILE A 155 -4.38 1.78 -2.87
CA ILE A 155 -5.57 2.28 -2.17
C ILE A 155 -6.06 3.50 -2.95
N CYS A 156 -7.33 3.47 -3.35
CA CYS A 156 -7.95 4.56 -4.09
C CYS A 156 -9.06 5.19 -3.26
N SER A 157 -9.05 6.52 -3.17
CA SER A 157 -10.19 7.31 -2.69
C SER A 157 -11.05 7.68 -3.89
N VAL A 158 -12.29 7.18 -3.92
CA VAL A 158 -13.23 7.37 -5.03
C VAL A 158 -14.65 7.47 -4.48
N ASP A 159 -15.40 8.48 -4.94
CA ASP A 159 -16.85 8.51 -4.75
C ASP A 159 -17.51 7.44 -5.67
N PRO A 160 -18.17 6.41 -5.11
CA PRO A 160 -18.75 5.33 -5.89
C PRO A 160 -19.85 5.81 -6.84
N ASN A 161 -20.59 6.87 -6.50
CA ASN A 161 -21.64 7.42 -7.34
C ASN A 161 -21.05 8.09 -8.58
N LYS A 162 -20.00 8.89 -8.40
CA LYS A 162 -19.27 9.49 -9.52
C LYS A 162 -18.64 8.43 -10.43
N PHE A 163 -18.13 7.34 -9.85
CA PHE A 163 -17.61 6.23 -10.65
C PHE A 163 -18.72 5.55 -11.46
N VAL A 164 -19.88 5.29 -10.85
CA VAL A 164 -21.05 4.71 -11.51
C VAL A 164 -21.52 5.60 -12.66
N ASP A 165 -21.67 6.90 -12.41
CA ASP A 165 -22.05 7.86 -13.44
C ASP A 165 -20.99 7.90 -14.56
N ALA A 166 -19.71 7.76 -14.20
CA ALA A 166 -18.65 7.74 -15.19
C ALA A 166 -18.65 6.51 -16.09
N TYR A 167 -18.88 5.34 -15.51
CA TYR A 167 -19.07 4.11 -16.24
C TYR A 167 -20.28 4.21 -17.19
N CYS A 168 -21.42 4.67 -16.67
CA CYS A 168 -22.65 4.78 -17.44
C CYS A 168 -22.50 5.76 -18.62
N SER A 169 -21.92 6.94 -18.38
CA SER A 169 -21.70 7.93 -19.45
C SER A 169 -20.78 7.40 -20.53
N ASN A 170 -19.71 6.70 -20.15
CA ASN A 170 -18.76 6.14 -21.12
C ASN A 170 -19.34 4.97 -21.94
N LYS A 171 -20.23 4.16 -21.36
CA LYS A 171 -20.78 2.96 -22.02
C LYS A 171 -22.07 3.21 -22.77
N PHE A 172 -22.98 3.99 -22.19
CA PHE A 172 -24.33 4.21 -22.71
C PHE A 172 -24.52 5.59 -23.36
N GLY A 173 -23.48 6.44 -23.31
CA GLY A 173 -23.52 7.82 -23.79
C GLY A 173 -23.94 8.81 -22.72
N ASP A 174 -23.75 10.10 -23.00
CA ASP A 174 -24.05 11.17 -22.05
C ASP A 174 -25.56 11.30 -21.81
N GLY A 175 -25.99 11.04 -20.58
CA GLY A 175 -27.35 11.22 -20.11
C GLY A 175 -27.41 11.38 -18.60
N TYR A 176 -28.43 12.08 -18.09
CA TYR A 176 -28.58 12.30 -16.64
C TYR A 176 -29.48 11.25 -15.97
N ASN A 177 -30.19 10.43 -16.75
CA ASN A 177 -31.18 9.46 -16.27
C ASN A 177 -30.86 8.05 -16.76
N TYR A 178 -29.90 7.40 -16.10
CA TYR A 178 -29.64 5.96 -16.31
C TYR A 178 -30.68 5.11 -15.60
N THR A 179 -31.05 3.98 -16.20
CA THR A 179 -31.97 3.02 -15.58
C THR A 179 -31.31 2.34 -14.38
N GLU A 180 -32.11 1.81 -13.45
CA GLU A 180 -31.60 1.03 -12.32
C GLU A 180 -30.73 -0.16 -12.78
N GLU A 181 -31.11 -0.84 -13.86
CA GLU A 181 -30.32 -1.92 -14.44
C GLU A 181 -28.93 -1.46 -14.90
N GLN A 182 -28.82 -0.26 -15.48
CA GLN A 182 -27.54 0.32 -15.90
C GLN A 182 -26.66 0.69 -14.70
N ARG A 183 -27.26 1.27 -13.65
CA ARG A 183 -26.57 1.59 -12.40
C ARG A 183 -26.09 0.33 -11.68
N GLU A 184 -26.92 -0.72 -11.64
CA GLU A 184 -26.50 -2.03 -11.11
C GLU A 184 -25.34 -2.63 -11.90
N GLU A 185 -25.36 -2.54 -13.23
CA GLU A 185 -24.25 -3.02 -14.05
C GLU A 185 -22.95 -2.28 -13.70
N ALA A 186 -23.02 -0.96 -13.54
CA ALA A 186 -21.89 -0.12 -13.15
C ALA A 186 -21.35 -0.49 -11.75
N LYS A 187 -22.23 -0.71 -10.76
CA LYS A 187 -21.83 -1.19 -9.42
C LYS A 187 -21.17 -2.57 -9.48
N LYS A 188 -21.70 -3.50 -10.27
CA LYS A 188 -21.08 -4.81 -10.53
C LYS A 188 -19.72 -4.67 -11.22
N HIS A 189 -19.51 -3.61 -12.01
CA HIS A 189 -18.21 -3.31 -12.59
C HIS A 189 -17.23 -2.77 -11.55
N LEU A 190 -17.67 -1.93 -10.62
CA LEU A 190 -16.87 -1.45 -9.49
C LEU A 190 -16.36 -2.63 -8.63
N ASP A 191 -17.24 -3.57 -8.30
CA ASP A 191 -16.90 -4.83 -7.61
C ASP A 191 -15.92 -5.72 -8.41
N LYS A 192 -15.81 -5.50 -9.73
CA LYS A 192 -14.82 -6.18 -10.59
C LYS A 192 -13.43 -5.55 -10.53
N LEU A 193 -13.32 -4.28 -10.14
CA LEU A 193 -12.07 -3.54 -10.09
C LEU A 193 -11.41 -3.60 -8.71
N PHE A 194 -12.22 -3.56 -7.65
CA PHE A 194 -11.74 -3.55 -6.28
C PHE A 194 -11.91 -4.91 -5.59
N ILE A 195 -11.06 -5.20 -4.60
CA ILE A 195 -11.13 -6.42 -3.79
C ILE A 195 -12.20 -6.25 -2.70
N PHE A 196 -12.17 -5.12 -2.01
CA PHE A 196 -13.20 -4.63 -1.10
C PHE A 196 -13.09 -3.10 -1.00
N GLY A 197 -14.16 -2.45 -0.57
CA GLY A 197 -14.20 -1.00 -0.30
C GLY A 197 -14.30 -0.73 1.19
N ILE A 198 -13.82 0.44 1.60
CA ILE A 198 -13.98 0.96 2.97
C ILE A 198 -14.80 2.23 2.85
N GLY A 199 -16.06 2.18 3.29
CA GLY A 199 -16.92 3.35 3.41
C GLY A 199 -16.53 4.22 4.58
N LEU A 200 -16.78 5.52 4.46
CA LEU A 200 -16.77 6.44 5.58
C LEU A 200 -18.23 6.61 6.04
N PRO A 201 -18.60 6.05 7.20
CA PRO A 201 -19.99 6.13 7.66
C PRO A 201 -20.32 7.57 8.06
N SER A 202 -21.62 7.88 8.06
CA SER A 202 -22.09 9.19 8.50
C SER A 202 -21.82 9.36 10.00
N LEU A 203 -21.30 10.51 10.40
CA LEU A 203 -21.04 10.84 11.80
C LEU A 203 -22.35 10.99 12.57
N ASP A 204 -22.44 10.37 13.75
CA ASP A 204 -23.52 10.65 14.69
C ASP A 204 -23.40 12.05 15.33
N GLN A 205 -24.44 12.50 16.02
CA GLN A 205 -24.46 13.84 16.62
C GLN A 205 -23.34 14.05 17.67
N THR A 206 -23.02 13.04 18.47
CA THR A 206 -21.95 13.10 19.47
C THR A 206 -20.58 13.22 18.80
N GLN A 207 -20.32 12.44 17.75
CA GLN A 207 -19.10 12.51 16.95
C GLN A 207 -18.97 13.87 16.23
N GLN A 208 -20.06 14.42 15.71
CA GLN A 208 -20.07 15.75 15.12
C GLN A 208 -19.72 16.84 16.15
N ILE A 209 -20.29 16.76 17.35
CA ILE A 209 -19.99 17.70 18.45
C ILE A 209 -18.53 17.55 18.90
N GLU A 210 -18.02 16.33 19.00
CA GLU A 210 -16.61 16.06 19.34
C GLU A 210 -15.66 16.65 18.28
N TYR A 211 -15.94 16.41 17.00
CA TYR A 211 -15.16 16.99 15.92
C TYR A 211 -15.19 18.52 15.96
N LEU A 212 -16.37 19.12 16.19
CA LEU A 212 -16.51 20.56 16.33
C LEU A 212 -15.68 21.11 17.50
N LYS A 213 -15.68 20.43 18.66
CA LYS A 213 -14.83 20.78 19.82
C LYS A 213 -13.35 20.82 19.44
N LYS A 214 -12.87 19.82 18.68
CA LYS A 214 -11.49 19.76 18.19
C LYS A 214 -11.13 20.94 17.28
N LEU A 215 -12.09 21.49 16.52
CA LEU A 215 -11.84 22.64 15.65
C LEU A 215 -11.59 23.95 16.41
N TYR A 216 -12.28 24.19 17.53
CA TYR A 216 -12.16 25.44 18.29
C TYR A 216 -11.38 25.32 19.61
N ASN A 217 -11.05 24.09 20.05
CA ASN A 217 -10.23 23.83 21.24
C ASN A 217 -9.15 22.75 20.97
N PRO A 218 -8.12 23.05 20.15
CA PRO A 218 -7.17 22.05 19.65
C PRO A 218 -6.20 21.50 20.72
N HIS A 219 -6.21 22.04 21.94
CA HIS A 219 -5.30 21.63 23.02
C HIS A 219 -5.92 20.60 23.99
N GLU A 220 -7.20 20.23 23.83
CA GLU A 220 -7.79 19.08 24.51
C GLU A 220 -7.50 17.81 23.70
N GLU A 221 -6.27 17.28 23.81
CA GLU A 221 -5.96 15.92 23.40
C GLU A 221 -6.45 14.95 24.48
N GLU A 222 -7.76 14.68 24.50
CA GLU A 222 -8.25 13.50 25.20
C GLU A 222 -7.81 12.26 24.39
N SER A 223 -6.81 11.53 24.90
CA SER A 223 -6.34 10.27 24.35
C SER A 223 -7.35 9.13 24.63
N ILE A 224 -8.61 9.32 24.25
CA ILE A 224 -9.60 8.26 24.34
C ILE A 224 -9.36 7.37 23.13
N THR A 225 -8.91 6.14 23.37
CA THR A 225 -8.95 5.08 22.36
C THR A 225 -10.41 4.82 22.03
N GLN A 226 -10.91 5.47 20.98
CA GLN A 226 -12.29 5.30 20.56
C GLN A 226 -12.41 4.10 19.63
N PRO A 227 -13.49 3.32 19.74
CA PRO A 227 -13.79 2.28 18.77
C PRO A 227 -13.97 2.91 17.38
N PRO A 228 -13.70 2.18 16.29
CA PRO A 228 -13.85 2.69 14.93
C PRO A 228 -15.31 2.87 14.48
N PHE A 229 -16.28 2.74 15.38
CA PHE A 229 -17.72 2.90 15.12
C PHE A 229 -18.37 3.63 16.28
N SER A 230 -19.55 4.22 16.03
CA SER A 230 -20.33 4.87 17.07
C SER A 230 -20.86 3.86 18.08
N THR A 231 -20.67 4.16 19.37
CA THR A 231 -21.35 3.49 20.47
C THR A 231 -22.62 4.21 20.91
N ASN A 232 -22.92 5.39 20.32
CA ASN A 232 -24.03 6.25 20.72
C ASN A 232 -25.31 6.01 19.93
N ARG A 233 -25.27 5.19 18.87
CA ARG A 233 -26.45 4.82 18.08
C ARG A 233 -27.48 4.10 18.97
N GLU A 234 -28.66 4.70 19.13
CA GLU A 234 -29.62 4.35 20.20
C GLU A 234 -30.56 3.18 19.85
N LYS A 235 -30.78 2.90 18.56
CA LYS A 235 -31.66 1.80 18.14
C LYS A 235 -30.87 0.49 18.20
N HIS A 236 -31.23 -0.33 19.20
CA HIS A 236 -30.58 -1.59 19.58
C HIS A 236 -29.23 -1.36 20.28
N SER A 237 -29.09 -1.89 21.50
CA SER A 237 -27.83 -1.74 22.26
C SER A 237 -26.74 -2.66 21.72
N PHE A 238 -25.55 -2.11 21.49
CA PHE A 238 -24.31 -2.88 21.59
C PHE A 238 -24.11 -3.21 23.07
N ILE A 239 -24.62 -4.34 23.54
CA ILE A 239 -24.32 -4.75 24.91
C ILE A 239 -22.83 -5.10 24.92
N ALA A 240 -22.00 -4.18 25.43
CA ALA A 240 -20.73 -4.54 26.03
C ALA A 240 -21.10 -5.40 27.25
N ILE A 241 -21.12 -6.72 27.08
CA ILE A 241 -21.45 -7.63 28.18
C ILE A 241 -20.31 -7.50 29.19
N PRO A 242 -20.53 -6.97 30.41
CA PRO A 242 -19.49 -6.85 31.43
C PRO A 242 -19.27 -8.18 32.16
N ASP A 243 -19.56 -9.29 31.50
CA ASP A 243 -19.59 -10.60 32.11
C ASP A 243 -18.98 -11.61 31.16
N ARG A 244 -17.94 -12.28 31.68
CA ARG A 244 -17.13 -13.29 30.99
C ARG A 244 -17.98 -14.54 30.70
N LYS A 245 -18.94 -14.43 29.79
CA LYS A 245 -19.31 -15.57 28.96
C LYS A 245 -18.37 -15.52 27.77
N GLU A 246 -17.38 -16.41 27.77
CA GLU A 246 -16.56 -16.71 26.60
C GLU A 246 -17.49 -17.08 25.43
N LEU A 247 -17.92 -16.07 24.67
CA LEU A 247 -18.54 -16.26 23.38
C LEU A 247 -17.38 -16.27 22.40
N THR A 248 -17.12 -17.47 21.89
CA THR A 248 -16.01 -17.81 21.02
C THR A 248 -15.87 -16.83 19.86
N GLU A 249 -14.68 -16.26 19.72
CA GLU A 249 -14.19 -15.57 18.52
C GLU A 249 -14.74 -16.25 17.25
N LEU A 250 -15.38 -15.47 16.37
CA LEU A 250 -15.80 -15.93 15.05
C LEU A 250 -14.53 -16.18 14.23
N THR A 251 -14.02 -17.41 14.29
CA THR A 251 -12.91 -17.85 13.45
C THR A 251 -13.34 -17.88 11.99
N ASP A 252 -12.37 -17.78 11.08
CA ASP A 252 -12.57 -17.85 9.61
C ASP A 252 -13.49 -19.01 9.19
N ASN A 253 -13.39 -20.15 9.87
CA ASN A 253 -14.21 -21.35 9.62
C ASN A 253 -15.68 -21.13 10.00
N LYS A 254 -15.96 -20.55 11.17
CA LYS A 254 -17.33 -20.29 11.64
C LYS A 254 -18.05 -19.29 10.75
N LEU A 255 -17.33 -18.27 10.29
CA LEU A 255 -17.86 -17.29 9.36
C LEU A 255 -18.22 -17.92 8.01
N GLY A 256 -17.40 -18.88 7.54
CA GLY A 256 -17.67 -19.68 6.35
C GLY A 256 -18.86 -20.64 6.51
N GLU A 257 -18.99 -21.29 7.68
CA GLU A 257 -20.14 -22.13 8.03
C GLU A 257 -21.44 -21.32 8.05
N TYR A 258 -21.42 -20.16 8.73
CA TYR A 258 -22.55 -19.24 8.79
C TYR A 258 -23.02 -18.79 7.40
N LEU A 259 -22.09 -18.32 6.55
CA LEU A 259 -22.43 -17.94 5.18
C LEU A 259 -23.01 -19.12 4.39
N SER A 260 -22.48 -20.33 4.59
CA SER A 260 -22.97 -21.54 3.92
C SER A 260 -24.38 -21.92 4.36
N GLU A 261 -24.70 -21.76 5.64
CA GLU A 261 -26.04 -22.00 6.21
C GLU A 261 -27.05 -20.97 5.69
N TYR A 262 -26.71 -19.68 5.78
CA TYR A 262 -27.55 -18.59 5.26
C TYR A 262 -27.94 -18.80 3.79
N LEU A 263 -26.97 -19.16 2.93
CA LEU A 263 -27.23 -19.39 1.50
C LEU A 263 -28.17 -20.59 1.27
N LYS A 264 -28.06 -21.65 2.08
CA LYS A 264 -28.93 -22.84 1.99
C LYS A 264 -30.35 -22.52 2.44
N GLU A 265 -30.50 -21.90 3.60
CA GLU A 265 -31.82 -21.58 4.19
C GLU A 265 -32.62 -20.63 3.30
N ASN A 266 -31.94 -19.61 2.75
CA ASN A 266 -32.56 -18.63 1.88
C ASN A 266 -32.62 -19.08 0.40
N HIS A 267 -32.24 -20.32 0.09
CA HIS A 267 -32.27 -20.90 -1.27
C HIS A 267 -31.57 -20.01 -2.32
N ILE A 268 -30.48 -19.35 -1.93
CA ILE A 268 -29.74 -18.44 -2.81
C ILE A 268 -28.91 -19.23 -3.81
N VAL A 269 -29.21 -19.05 -5.10
CA VAL A 269 -28.52 -19.73 -6.21
C VAL A 269 -27.98 -18.72 -7.23
N GLY A 270 -26.95 -19.11 -7.99
CA GLY A 270 -26.40 -18.29 -9.09
C GLY A 270 -25.33 -17.26 -8.70
N LEU A 271 -24.87 -17.24 -7.45
CA LEU A 271 -23.72 -16.42 -7.06
C LEU A 271 -22.43 -16.89 -7.73
N THR A 272 -21.65 -15.94 -8.25
CA THR A 272 -20.33 -16.25 -8.82
C THR A 272 -19.30 -16.50 -7.70
N PRO A 273 -18.22 -17.27 -7.94
CA PRO A 273 -17.15 -17.44 -6.95
C PRO A 273 -16.57 -16.11 -6.43
N ARG A 274 -16.54 -15.08 -7.28
CA ARG A 274 -16.10 -13.74 -6.90
C ARG A 274 -17.09 -13.06 -5.96
N ALA A 275 -18.39 -13.16 -6.23
CA ALA A 275 -19.42 -12.59 -5.36
C ALA A 275 -19.37 -13.21 -3.96
N ILE A 276 -19.22 -14.54 -3.88
CA ILE A 276 -19.05 -15.27 -2.61
C ILE A 276 -17.81 -14.75 -1.86
N ARG A 277 -16.69 -14.57 -2.56
CA ARG A 277 -15.45 -14.03 -1.98
C ARG A 277 -15.62 -12.61 -1.42
N ILE A 278 -16.32 -11.74 -2.14
CA ILE A 278 -16.58 -10.37 -1.69
C ILE A 278 -17.43 -10.38 -0.42
N ILE A 279 -18.52 -11.15 -0.41
CA ILE A 279 -19.40 -11.31 0.77
C ILE A 279 -18.57 -11.79 1.98
N TYR A 280 -17.78 -12.85 1.78
CA TYR A 280 -16.93 -13.39 2.83
C TYR A 280 -15.95 -12.36 3.40
N TYR A 281 -15.24 -11.61 2.55
CA TYR A 281 -14.30 -10.59 3.03
C TYR A 281 -14.99 -9.41 3.71
N ARG A 282 -16.20 -9.03 3.29
CA ARG A 282 -17.01 -8.01 3.99
C ARG A 282 -17.38 -8.46 5.39
N LEU A 283 -17.80 -9.71 5.55
CA LEU A 283 -18.11 -10.31 6.86
C LEU A 283 -16.85 -10.40 7.75
N LEU A 284 -15.73 -10.86 7.19
CA LEU A 284 -14.46 -10.95 7.91
C LEU A 284 -13.98 -9.56 8.37
N PHE A 285 -14.09 -8.57 7.50
CA PHE A 285 -13.71 -7.21 7.82
C PHE A 285 -14.61 -6.59 8.89
N ALA A 286 -15.93 -6.80 8.80
CA ALA A 286 -16.88 -6.35 9.82
C ALA A 286 -16.58 -6.96 11.20
N ASN A 287 -16.28 -8.26 11.25
CA ASN A 287 -15.87 -8.94 12.48
C ASN A 287 -14.61 -8.32 13.09
N ASN A 288 -13.60 -8.02 12.26
CA ASN A 288 -12.37 -7.39 12.72
C ASN A 288 -12.57 -5.95 13.22
N ILE A 289 -13.43 -5.16 12.56
CA ILE A 289 -13.80 -3.80 13.01
C ILE A 289 -14.46 -3.86 14.40
N MET A 290 -15.44 -4.74 14.57
CA MET A 290 -16.14 -4.92 15.86
C MET A 290 -15.16 -5.35 16.96
N ALA A 291 -14.34 -6.37 16.68
CA ALA A 291 -13.36 -6.88 17.64
C ALA A 291 -12.33 -5.83 18.07
N SER A 292 -11.92 -4.92 17.16
CA SER A 292 -11.01 -3.82 17.49
C SER A 292 -11.61 -2.80 18.47
N GLY A 293 -12.94 -2.71 18.52
CA GLY A 293 -13.68 -1.91 19.50
C GLY A 293 -14.17 -2.71 20.70
N GLU A 294 -13.63 -3.91 20.94
CA GLU A 294 -14.05 -4.85 21.99
C GLU A 294 -15.54 -5.23 21.92
N ALA A 295 -16.15 -5.13 20.73
CA ALA A 295 -17.54 -5.47 20.49
C ALA A 295 -17.67 -6.80 19.74
N LEU A 296 -18.80 -7.49 19.97
CA LEU A 296 -19.17 -8.69 19.24
C LEU A 296 -20.13 -8.34 18.10
N ILE A 297 -19.89 -8.92 16.93
CA ILE A 297 -20.82 -8.80 15.80
C ILE A 297 -22.05 -9.68 16.04
N LYS A 298 -23.24 -9.12 15.83
CA LYS A 298 -24.52 -9.85 15.96
C LYS A 298 -24.89 -10.51 14.64
N GLU A 299 -25.64 -11.62 14.71
CA GLU A 299 -26.19 -12.30 13.54
C GLU A 299 -27.00 -11.34 12.66
N GLU A 300 -27.86 -10.50 13.25
CA GLU A 300 -28.62 -9.46 12.54
C GLU A 300 -27.73 -8.55 11.66
N THR A 301 -26.53 -8.21 12.15
CA THR A 301 -25.55 -7.41 11.39
C THR A 301 -24.96 -8.22 10.23
N LEU A 302 -24.61 -9.48 10.47
CA LEU A 302 -24.09 -10.39 9.43
C LEU A 302 -25.12 -10.62 8.31
N GLU A 303 -26.38 -10.91 8.66
CA GLU A 303 -27.47 -11.09 7.71
C GLU A 303 -27.66 -9.83 6.85
N LYS A 304 -27.61 -8.65 7.48
CA LYS A 304 -27.78 -7.38 6.77
C LYS A 304 -26.64 -7.14 5.80
N ILE A 305 -25.39 -7.44 6.16
CA ILE A 305 -24.23 -7.38 5.26
C ILE A 305 -24.42 -8.34 4.07
N ILE A 306 -24.85 -9.57 4.31
CA ILE A 306 -25.09 -10.56 3.24
C ILE A 306 -26.19 -10.06 2.30
N LYS A 307 -27.34 -9.64 2.86
CA LYS A 307 -28.48 -9.16 2.08
C LYS A 307 -28.10 -7.98 1.19
N LEU A 308 -27.44 -6.96 1.73
CA LEU A 308 -26.99 -5.79 0.96
C LEU A 308 -25.93 -6.15 -0.09
N SER A 309 -25.12 -7.16 0.17
CA SER A 309 -24.12 -7.64 -0.79
C SER A 309 -24.71 -8.44 -1.95
N ILE A 310 -25.90 -9.03 -1.78
CA ILE A 310 -26.61 -9.79 -2.82
C ILE A 310 -27.59 -8.88 -3.57
N HIS A 311 -28.39 -8.12 -2.83
CA HIS A 311 -29.41 -7.20 -3.32
C HIS A 311 -29.02 -5.81 -2.87
N ILE A 312 -28.53 -5.00 -3.80
CA ILE A 312 -28.04 -3.63 -3.54
C ILE A 312 -29.26 -2.74 -3.27
N ASP A 313 -29.85 -2.87 -2.09
CA ASP A 313 -30.99 -2.08 -1.64
C ASP A 313 -30.68 -1.46 -0.26
N HIS A 314 -30.14 -0.25 -0.32
CA HIS A 314 -29.79 0.56 0.86
C HIS A 314 -30.96 1.38 1.40
N SER A 315 -32.19 1.23 0.87
CA SER A 315 -33.31 2.10 1.22
C SER A 315 -33.77 2.02 2.69
N ASN A 316 -33.25 1.04 3.45
CA ASN A 316 -33.65 0.73 4.83
C ASN A 316 -32.47 0.73 5.83
N LEU A 317 -31.38 1.44 5.53
CA LEU A 317 -30.28 1.64 6.48
C LEU A 317 -30.59 2.81 7.42
N ASP A 318 -31.16 2.47 8.58
CA ASP A 318 -31.39 3.42 9.67
C ASP A 318 -30.06 3.68 10.39
N ILE A 319 -29.51 4.87 10.16
CA ILE A 319 -28.25 5.38 10.73
C ILE A 319 -28.27 5.30 12.26
N GLU A 320 -29.44 5.34 12.89
CA GLU A 320 -29.55 5.25 14.36
C GLU A 320 -29.38 3.82 14.91
N THR A 321 -29.24 2.81 14.03
CA THR A 321 -29.12 1.41 14.46
C THR A 321 -27.69 1.06 14.86
N ALA A 322 -27.49 0.39 15.99
CA ALA A 322 -26.18 -0.16 16.35
C ALA A 322 -25.61 -1.06 15.23
N GLY A 323 -24.37 -0.79 14.86
CA GLY A 323 -23.61 -1.56 13.86
C GLY A 323 -23.82 -1.05 12.43
N SER A 324 -24.68 -0.06 12.22
CA SER A 324 -24.87 0.53 10.90
C SER A 324 -23.62 1.25 10.39
N ASP A 325 -22.79 1.84 11.25
CA ASP A 325 -21.44 2.30 10.87
C ASP A 325 -20.62 1.19 10.19
N VAL A 326 -20.59 0.02 10.82
CA VAL A 326 -19.81 -1.12 10.34
C VAL A 326 -20.37 -1.62 9.02
N ILE A 327 -21.71 -1.65 8.89
CA ILE A 327 -22.37 -2.02 7.63
C ILE A 327 -22.00 -1.03 6.52
N ASP A 328 -22.09 0.28 6.77
CA ASP A 328 -21.75 1.33 5.81
C ASP A 328 -20.25 1.29 5.43
N MET A 329 -19.38 0.94 6.38
CA MET A 329 -17.95 0.75 6.13
C MET A 329 -17.69 -0.44 5.19
N VAL A 330 -18.34 -1.59 5.39
CA VAL A 330 -18.04 -2.81 4.63
C VAL A 330 -18.87 -2.95 3.35
N VAL A 331 -20.04 -2.29 3.27
CA VAL A 331 -20.92 -2.25 2.10
C VAL A 331 -21.22 -0.79 1.69
N PRO A 332 -20.25 -0.07 1.12
CA PRO A 332 -20.37 1.38 0.92
C PRO A 332 -21.28 1.85 -0.23
N TYR A 333 -21.83 0.97 -1.08
CA TYR A 333 -22.62 1.35 -2.27
C TYR A 333 -23.61 0.30 -2.75
#